data_AF-A0A4U0GFK5-F1
#
_entry.id   AF-A0A4U0GFK5-F1
#
_cell.length_a   1.000
_cell.length_b   1.000
_cell.length_c   1.000
_cell.angle_alpha   90.00
_cell.angle_beta   90.00
_cell.angle_gamma   90.00
#
_symmetry.space_group_name_H-M   'P 1'
#
loop_
_entity.id
_entity.type
_entity.pdbx_description
1 polymer ?
#
loop_
_entity_poly.entity_id
_entity_poly.type
_entity_poly.pdbx_seq_one_letter_code
_entity_poly.pdbx_strand_id
1 'polypeptide(L)'
;MGTRRAIRVKTSGLAEDASPPVIERAPETVRRPHGLVERLPSDDELITALASGVPDIAATIRTSNDLVRAHYNLSINAMRVMAFYVSQLDTKTTRDSGQFPLMRIALSHIAETFPALASSKNIYKEIELAADELFDAQVVLPINNGRGERLRLRWAPTCGKVGGHLLMRLNGDLMPYLLDLKERYTSKQLMYVIELRSPYHWRLYEIFRSYLFRGRCSLTVDEMKAMLDIDSGLYKKVGHFVSRILTPALTAIEQITDIQVTIERPRRDGKRILGWDFLIRRQAQRKLILSPKAAPLIEKMMRLGIPVKTATSFAENYEPDYLAQQLEFMTGKGSSGYVIEDPPGFLRAALEGNFAAERAEGALLEAAKQSEVARVALHHAAEARLREAKSTAEQLAPADFRRDKAMAMFDALPERKRREVRQVFADGLPTGAFGQQVATAFNAGGFENPRVAAMFRNFLVDHFAIPAPTRTELQEYIASHWDAYAPAS
;
A
#
# COMPACT_ATOMS: atom_id res chain seq x y z
N MET A 1 -63.16 47.89 51.42
CA MET A 1 -63.40 49.05 50.54
C MET A 1 -63.15 48.56 49.11
N GLY A 2 -64.09 48.53 48.17
CA GLY A 2 -64.98 49.63 47.77
C GLY A 2 -64.20 50.53 46.79
N THR A 3 -64.56 50.72 45.52
CA THR A 3 -65.82 50.37 44.83
C THR A 3 -65.59 50.27 43.30
N ARG A 4 -66.27 49.36 42.59
CA ARG A 4 -66.35 49.36 41.10
C ARG A 4 -67.53 50.20 40.63
N ARG A 5 -67.34 51.01 39.57
CA ARG A 5 -68.31 51.39 38.49
C ARG A 5 -67.67 52.49 37.61
N ALA A 6 -68.07 52.76 36.38
CA ALA A 6 -68.56 51.94 35.24
C ALA A 6 -68.83 52.90 34.07
N ILE A 7 -68.53 52.51 32.83
CA ILE A 7 -69.17 53.10 31.63
C ILE A 7 -69.79 51.94 30.83
N ARG A 8 -71.00 52.16 30.29
CA ARG A 8 -71.97 51.10 29.94
C ARG A 8 -72.87 51.52 28.77
N VAL A 9 -72.81 50.76 27.67
CA VAL A 9 -73.75 50.67 26.52
C VAL A 9 -73.52 49.25 25.94
N LYS A 10 -74.43 48.24 25.85
CA LYS A 10 -75.90 48.09 26.00
C LYS A 10 -76.76 48.75 24.90
N THR A 11 -77.57 48.05 24.09
CA THR A 11 -77.93 46.60 24.00
C THR A 11 -78.85 46.34 22.80
N SER A 12 -78.82 45.12 22.22
CA SER A 12 -79.99 44.37 21.67
C SER A 12 -79.49 43.05 21.07
N GLY A 13 -80.08 41.86 21.24
CA GLY A 13 -81.16 41.39 22.10
C GLY A 13 -81.32 39.85 21.93
N LEU A 14 -81.71 39.16 23.01
CA LEU A 14 -82.69 38.04 23.11
C LEU A 14 -83.04 37.21 21.84
N ALA A 15 -83.20 35.88 21.86
CA ALA A 15 -83.26 34.90 22.97
C ALA A 15 -82.91 33.44 22.54
N GLU A 16 -82.48 32.66 23.54
CA GLU A 16 -82.84 31.27 23.91
C GLU A 16 -83.11 30.12 22.91
N ASP A 17 -82.37 29.03 23.18
CA ASP A 17 -82.76 27.61 23.24
C ASP A 17 -82.96 26.76 21.96
N ALA A 18 -81.96 25.91 21.66
CA ALA A 18 -82.11 24.52 21.16
C ALA A 18 -80.74 23.82 20.98
N SER A 19 -80.54 22.70 21.70
CA SER A 19 -79.73 21.48 21.40
C SER A 19 -78.31 21.55 20.74
N PRO A 20 -77.40 20.59 21.07
CA PRO A 20 -76.02 20.61 20.57
C PRO A 20 -75.93 20.31 19.05
N PRO A 21 -74.97 20.90 18.32
CA PRO A 21 -74.78 20.59 16.90
C PRO A 21 -74.33 19.15 16.72
N VAL A 22 -75.13 18.40 15.96
CA VAL A 22 -74.78 17.06 15.47
C VAL A 22 -73.56 17.15 14.57
N ILE A 23 -72.65 16.19 14.71
CA ILE A 23 -71.46 16.07 13.87
C ILE A 23 -71.91 15.60 12.47
N GLU A 24 -72.16 16.54 11.56
CA GLU A 24 -72.27 16.18 10.14
C GLU A 24 -70.90 15.76 9.59
N ARG A 25 -70.89 14.60 8.93
CA ARG A 25 -69.67 14.01 8.38
C ARG A 25 -69.19 14.84 7.20
N ALA A 26 -67.96 15.36 7.29
CA ALA A 26 -67.29 16.00 6.17
C ALA A 26 -67.15 15.04 4.97
N PRO A 27 -67.22 15.53 3.73
CA PRO A 27 -67.21 14.69 2.54
C PRO A 27 -65.89 13.92 2.38
N GLU A 28 -66.04 12.63 2.10
CA GLU A 28 -64.96 11.66 2.00
C GLU A 28 -64.23 11.82 0.66
N THR A 29 -63.28 12.75 0.56
CA THR A 29 -62.23 12.78 -0.49
C THR A 29 -61.07 13.74 -0.19
N VAL A 30 -60.55 13.77 1.05
CA VAL A 30 -59.21 14.35 1.30
C VAL A 30 -58.16 13.44 0.67
N ARG A 31 -57.80 13.72 -0.58
CA ARG A 31 -56.64 13.09 -1.23
C ARG A 31 -55.41 13.36 -0.37
N ARG A 32 -54.83 12.31 0.21
CA ARG A 32 -53.52 12.38 0.86
C ARG A 32 -52.51 12.98 -0.14
N PRO A 33 -51.59 13.86 0.28
CA PRO A 33 -50.48 14.27 -0.56
C PRO A 33 -49.52 13.08 -0.76
N HIS A 34 -49.83 12.22 -1.72
CA HIS A 34 -48.89 11.23 -2.26
C HIS A 34 -47.87 11.97 -3.11
N GLY A 35 -46.81 12.46 -2.47
CA GLY A 35 -45.84 13.34 -3.12
C GLY A 35 -44.66 13.75 -2.27
N LEU A 36 -44.06 12.80 -1.53
CA LEU A 36 -42.67 12.80 -1.05
C LEU A 36 -42.38 11.46 -0.36
N VAL A 37 -42.41 10.38 -1.15
CA VAL A 37 -41.55 9.24 -0.84
C VAL A 37 -40.17 9.68 -1.33
N GLU A 38 -39.21 9.87 -0.43
CA GLU A 38 -37.82 10.07 -0.86
C GLU A 38 -37.43 8.88 -1.75
N ARG A 39 -37.00 9.19 -2.97
CA ARG A 39 -36.65 8.18 -3.97
C ARG A 39 -35.53 7.32 -3.38
N LEU A 40 -35.80 6.02 -3.19
CA LEU A 40 -34.74 5.04 -2.91
C LEU A 40 -33.63 5.24 -3.95
N PRO A 41 -32.34 5.27 -3.54
CA PRO A 41 -31.23 5.46 -4.47
C PRO A 41 -31.38 4.49 -5.64
N SER A 42 -31.48 5.04 -6.85
CA SER A 42 -31.65 4.22 -8.05
C SER A 42 -30.40 3.37 -8.29
N ASP A 43 -30.56 2.24 -8.98
CA ASP A 43 -29.43 1.36 -9.27
C ASP A 43 -28.29 2.12 -10.00
N ASP A 44 -28.62 3.11 -10.84
CA ASP A 44 -27.65 4.01 -11.45
C ASP A 44 -26.89 4.89 -10.43
N GLU A 45 -27.55 5.37 -9.37
CA GLU A 45 -26.92 6.11 -8.27
C GLU A 45 -26.05 5.19 -7.39
N LEU A 46 -26.39 3.89 -7.30
CA LEU A 46 -25.59 2.87 -6.63
C LEU A 46 -24.35 2.47 -7.46
N ILE A 47 -24.50 2.41 -8.78
CA ILE A 47 -23.42 2.13 -9.75
C ILE A 47 -22.46 3.32 -9.88
N THR A 48 -22.97 4.55 -9.84
CA THR A 48 -22.14 5.78 -9.92
C THR A 48 -21.51 6.19 -8.59
N ALA A 49 -21.88 5.56 -7.47
CA ALA A 49 -21.26 5.81 -6.17
C ALA A 49 -19.79 5.37 -6.14
N LEU A 50 -18.90 6.27 -5.69
CA LEU A 50 -17.46 6.03 -5.61
C LEU A 50 -17.16 4.88 -4.63
N ALA A 51 -16.61 3.77 -5.12
CA ALA A 51 -16.16 2.68 -4.27
C ALA A 51 -14.90 3.10 -3.48
N SER A 52 -14.96 3.03 -2.15
CA SER A 52 -13.82 3.38 -1.29
C SER A 52 -13.10 2.13 -0.79
N GLY A 53 -11.76 2.10 -0.91
CA GLY A 53 -10.89 1.09 -0.28
C GLY A 53 -10.67 1.36 1.21
N VAL A 54 -9.63 0.74 1.79
CA VAL A 54 -9.08 1.13 3.09
C VAL A 54 -8.18 2.37 2.89
N PRO A 55 -8.33 3.45 3.68
CA PRO A 55 -7.48 4.64 3.60
C PRO A 55 -6.08 4.39 4.14
N ASP A 56 -5.10 5.14 3.62
CA ASP A 56 -3.78 5.24 4.25
C ASP A 56 -3.91 5.91 5.63
N ILE A 57 -3.41 5.25 6.67
CA ILE A 57 -3.42 5.78 8.06
C ILE A 57 -2.57 7.05 8.23
N ALA A 58 -1.61 7.30 7.33
CA ALA A 58 -0.83 8.53 7.27
C ALA A 58 -1.58 9.69 6.57
N ALA A 59 -2.77 9.45 5.99
CA ALA A 59 -3.58 10.47 5.34
C ALA A 59 -3.85 11.67 6.25
N THR A 60 -3.72 12.88 5.68
CA THR A 60 -3.91 14.13 6.41
C THR A 60 -5.31 14.68 6.21
N ILE A 61 -6.12 14.59 7.26
CA ILE A 61 -7.46 15.19 7.32
C ILE A 61 -7.32 16.68 7.67
N ARG A 62 -7.95 17.54 6.87
CA ARG A 62 -8.02 19.00 7.10
C ARG A 62 -9.42 19.41 7.53
N THR A 63 -9.51 20.38 8.42
CA THR A 63 -10.78 20.87 8.95
C THR A 63 -10.62 22.35 9.32
N SER A 64 -11.56 23.21 8.95
CA SER A 64 -11.59 24.62 9.36
C SER A 64 -11.59 24.73 10.89
N ASN A 65 -10.86 25.71 11.43
CA ASN A 65 -10.86 25.98 12.87
C ASN A 65 -12.25 26.39 13.37
N ASP A 66 -13.11 26.93 12.51
CA ASP A 66 -14.48 27.30 12.88
C ASP A 66 -15.36 26.06 13.02
N LEU A 67 -15.16 25.02 12.19
CA LEU A 67 -15.84 23.72 12.33
C LEU A 67 -15.27 22.89 13.49
N VAL A 68 -13.96 22.92 13.72
CA VAL A 68 -13.34 22.34 14.93
C VAL A 68 -13.93 22.92 16.21
N ARG A 69 -14.30 24.21 16.21
CA ARG A 69 -14.87 24.92 17.37
C ARG A 69 -16.40 25.01 17.33
N ALA A 70 -17.05 24.43 16.32
CA ALA A 70 -18.50 24.36 16.27
C ALA A 70 -19.05 23.50 17.42
N HIS A 71 -20.31 23.75 17.80
CA HIS A 71 -20.96 22.97 18.83
C HIS A 71 -21.61 21.76 18.17
N TYR A 72 -21.19 20.56 18.57
CA TYR A 72 -21.81 19.30 18.19
C TYR A 72 -21.38 18.20 19.16
N ASN A 73 -22.29 17.25 19.38
CA ASN A 73 -22.00 15.96 20.00
C ASN A 73 -22.14 14.87 18.92
N LEU A 74 -21.17 13.96 18.86
CA LEU A 74 -21.19 12.76 18.01
C LEU A 74 -20.57 11.62 18.81
N SER A 75 -21.02 10.39 18.60
CA SER A 75 -20.35 9.21 19.11
C SER A 75 -18.96 9.07 18.48
N ILE A 76 -18.09 8.33 19.16
CA ILE A 76 -16.77 8.01 18.61
C ILE A 76 -16.87 7.24 17.28
N ASN A 77 -17.95 6.49 17.05
CA ASN A 77 -18.15 5.75 15.81
C ASN A 77 -18.63 6.64 14.66
N ALA A 78 -19.52 7.61 14.93
CA ALA A 78 -19.87 8.65 13.95
C ALA A 78 -18.65 9.49 13.54
N MET A 79 -17.79 9.87 14.50
CA MET A 79 -16.51 10.55 14.20
C MET A 79 -15.57 9.68 13.34
N ARG A 80 -15.51 8.38 13.57
CA ARG A 80 -14.72 7.43 12.76
C ARG A 80 -15.24 7.29 11.33
N VAL A 81 -16.54 7.11 11.15
CA VAL A 81 -17.19 7.06 9.82
C VAL A 81 -16.93 8.35 9.05
N MET A 82 -17.06 9.50 9.71
CA MET A 82 -16.73 10.79 9.12
C MET A 82 -15.25 10.94 8.75
N ALA A 83 -14.34 10.53 9.64
CA ALA A 83 -12.90 10.59 9.38
C ALA A 83 -12.49 9.69 8.21
N PHE A 84 -13.06 8.49 8.12
CA PHE A 84 -12.91 7.58 6.99
C PHE A 84 -13.36 8.24 5.70
N TYR A 85 -14.60 8.74 5.66
CA TYR A 85 -15.16 9.40 4.49
C TYR A 85 -14.26 10.56 4.01
N VAL A 86 -13.86 11.45 4.93
CA VAL A 86 -13.02 12.60 4.60
C VAL A 86 -11.60 12.19 4.17
N SER A 87 -11.04 11.10 4.72
CA SER A 87 -9.72 10.59 4.29
C SER A 87 -9.72 10.01 2.88
N GLN A 88 -10.88 9.59 2.36
CA GLN A 88 -11.04 9.04 1.00
C GLN A 88 -11.41 10.11 -0.06
N LEU A 89 -11.48 11.39 0.32
CA LEU A 89 -11.78 12.47 -0.62
C LEU A 89 -10.55 12.91 -1.41
N ASP A 90 -10.61 12.76 -2.74
CA ASP A 90 -9.79 13.59 -3.62
C ASP A 90 -10.24 15.05 -3.48
N THR A 91 -9.43 15.83 -2.77
CA THR A 91 -9.68 17.24 -2.47
C THR A 91 -9.73 18.12 -3.72
N LYS A 92 -9.05 17.73 -4.81
CA LYS A 92 -9.08 18.50 -6.06
C LYS A 92 -10.37 18.18 -6.80
N THR A 93 -10.60 16.92 -7.15
CA THR A 93 -11.77 16.48 -7.91
C THR A 93 -13.09 16.83 -7.21
N THR A 94 -13.14 16.75 -5.87
CA THR A 94 -14.34 17.12 -5.09
C THR A 94 -14.57 18.64 -5.01
N ARG A 95 -13.51 19.46 -5.13
CA ARG A 95 -13.68 20.91 -5.23
C ARG A 95 -14.19 21.28 -6.61
N ASP A 96 -13.56 20.73 -7.64
CA ASP A 96 -13.87 21.03 -9.05
C ASP A 96 -15.31 20.59 -9.42
N SER A 97 -15.87 19.57 -8.75
CA SER A 97 -17.27 19.15 -8.90
C SER A 97 -18.30 20.04 -8.17
N GLY A 98 -17.87 20.85 -7.20
CA GLY A 98 -18.77 21.64 -6.34
C GLY A 98 -19.68 20.81 -5.42
N GLN A 99 -19.45 19.49 -5.29
CA GLN A 99 -20.26 18.60 -4.46
C GLN A 99 -19.48 17.39 -3.95
N PHE A 100 -19.77 16.97 -2.72
CA PHE A 100 -19.26 15.72 -2.16
C PHE A 100 -19.78 14.49 -2.94
N PRO A 101 -18.91 13.51 -3.29
CA PRO A 101 -19.34 12.31 -3.99
C PRO A 101 -20.26 11.45 -3.11
N LEU A 102 -21.22 10.75 -3.72
CA LEU A 102 -21.85 9.63 -3.03
C LEU A 102 -20.81 8.50 -2.97
N MET A 103 -20.42 8.07 -1.78
CA MET A 103 -19.46 6.97 -1.60
C MET A 103 -20.19 5.68 -1.25
N ARG A 104 -19.73 4.56 -1.83
CA ARG A 104 -20.11 3.20 -1.46
C ARG A 104 -18.97 2.56 -0.67
N ILE A 105 -19.12 2.56 0.64
CA ILE A 105 -18.10 2.16 1.62
C ILE A 105 -18.39 0.73 2.09
N ALA A 106 -17.47 -0.21 1.89
CA ALA A 106 -17.61 -1.54 2.52
C ALA A 106 -17.47 -1.43 4.04
N LEU A 107 -18.39 -2.06 4.78
CA LEU A 107 -18.39 -2.00 6.25
C LEU A 107 -17.12 -2.66 6.85
N SER A 108 -16.52 -3.62 6.13
CA SER A 108 -15.23 -4.23 6.45
C SER A 108 -14.09 -3.23 6.44
N HIS A 109 -14.00 -2.35 5.43
CA HIS A 109 -12.92 -1.36 5.34
C HIS A 109 -12.92 -0.39 6.53
N ILE A 110 -14.09 0.00 7.04
CA ILE A 110 -14.21 0.81 8.26
C ILE A 110 -13.72 -0.01 9.48
N ALA A 111 -14.12 -1.28 9.59
CA ALA A 111 -13.68 -2.14 10.69
C ALA A 111 -12.16 -2.38 10.71
N GLU A 112 -11.55 -2.55 9.53
CA GLU A 112 -10.10 -2.69 9.32
C GLU A 112 -9.35 -1.39 9.69
N THR A 113 -9.88 -0.23 9.29
CA THR A 113 -9.29 1.09 9.58
C THR A 113 -9.30 1.42 11.08
N PHE A 114 -10.31 0.94 11.82
CA PHE A 114 -10.46 1.21 13.25
C PHE A 114 -10.49 -0.09 14.06
N PRO A 115 -9.34 -0.71 14.39
CA PRO A 115 -9.28 -1.95 15.18
C PRO A 115 -9.96 -1.86 16.56
N ALA A 116 -10.05 -0.65 17.13
CA ALA A 116 -10.78 -0.40 18.38
C ALA A 116 -12.31 -0.56 18.24
N LEU A 117 -12.85 -0.47 17.01
CA LEU A 117 -14.23 -0.81 16.66
C LEU A 117 -14.38 -2.33 16.50
N ALA A 118 -13.39 -3.00 15.89
CA ALA A 118 -13.39 -4.45 15.64
C ALA A 118 -13.45 -5.33 16.91
N SER A 119 -13.37 -4.75 18.11
CA SER A 119 -13.54 -5.44 19.39
C SER A 119 -15.02 -5.60 19.81
N SER A 120 -15.99 -4.98 19.13
CA SER A 120 -17.41 -5.13 19.47
C SER A 120 -18.02 -6.38 18.83
N LYS A 121 -19.05 -6.96 19.48
CA LYS A 121 -19.73 -8.16 18.95
C LYS A 121 -20.62 -7.86 17.74
N ASN A 122 -20.87 -6.59 17.42
CA ASN A 122 -21.85 -6.14 16.43
C ASN A 122 -21.32 -4.96 15.58
N ILE A 123 -20.04 -5.01 15.19
CA ILE A 123 -19.31 -3.97 14.43
C ILE A 123 -20.15 -3.31 13.34
N TYR A 124 -20.74 -4.11 12.44
CA TYR A 124 -21.50 -3.61 11.30
C TYR A 124 -22.78 -2.87 11.71
N LYS A 125 -23.41 -3.25 12.82
CA LYS A 125 -24.56 -2.54 13.39
C LYS A 125 -24.13 -1.23 14.08
N GLU A 126 -22.95 -1.20 14.69
CA GLU A 126 -22.38 0.03 15.26
C GLU A 126 -21.99 1.06 14.19
N ILE A 127 -21.59 0.61 13.00
CA ILE A 127 -21.34 1.48 11.84
C ILE A 127 -22.66 2.01 11.26
N GLU A 128 -23.67 1.16 11.16
CA GLU A 128 -25.03 1.52 10.72
C GLU A 128 -25.65 2.60 11.64
N LEU A 129 -25.65 2.36 12.96
CA LEU A 129 -26.12 3.35 13.94
C LEU A 129 -25.29 4.66 13.93
N ALA A 130 -24.00 4.57 13.62
CA ALA A 130 -23.14 5.76 13.47
C ALA A 130 -23.45 6.56 12.20
N ALA A 131 -23.94 5.92 11.14
CA ALA A 131 -24.42 6.60 9.95
C ALA A 131 -25.77 7.28 10.20
N ASP A 132 -26.70 6.58 10.85
CA ASP A 132 -28.00 7.15 11.26
C ASP A 132 -27.79 8.38 12.18
N GLU A 133 -26.83 8.30 13.12
CA GLU A 133 -26.43 9.44 13.95
C GLU A 133 -25.88 10.62 13.11
N LEU A 134 -25.09 10.37 12.06
CA LEU A 134 -24.61 11.42 11.16
C LEU A 134 -25.70 12.04 10.29
N PHE A 135 -26.77 11.29 10.00
CA PHE A 135 -27.95 11.84 9.35
C PHE A 135 -28.73 12.75 10.30
N ASP A 136 -28.91 12.34 11.57
CA ASP A 136 -29.70 13.08 12.54
C ASP A 136 -28.98 14.24 13.24
N ALA A 137 -27.67 14.12 13.45
CA ALA A 137 -26.89 15.13 14.13
C ALA A 137 -26.79 16.43 13.34
N GLN A 138 -26.78 17.54 14.08
CA GLN A 138 -26.52 18.88 13.55
C GLN A 138 -25.18 19.38 14.08
N VAL A 139 -24.52 20.22 13.28
CA VAL A 139 -23.40 21.04 13.71
C VAL A 139 -23.82 22.50 13.74
N VAL A 140 -23.51 23.17 14.86
CA VAL A 140 -23.92 24.55 15.11
C VAL A 140 -22.70 25.46 15.08
N LEU A 141 -22.64 26.28 14.03
CA LEU A 141 -21.56 27.24 13.76
C LEU A 141 -21.98 28.63 14.30
N PRO A 142 -21.17 29.28 15.16
CA PRO A 142 -21.44 30.64 15.60
C PRO A 142 -21.19 31.64 14.46
N ILE A 143 -22.13 32.57 14.25
CA ILE A 143 -21.99 33.65 13.26
C ILE A 143 -21.32 34.85 13.95
N ASN A 144 -20.15 35.26 13.46
CA ASN A 144 -19.34 36.34 14.05
C ASN A 144 -19.86 37.74 13.66
N ASN A 145 -21.13 38.02 13.94
CA ASN A 145 -21.78 39.32 13.65
C ASN A 145 -22.15 40.13 14.91
N GLY A 146 -21.71 39.69 16.10
CA GLY A 146 -21.99 40.34 17.38
C GLY A 146 -23.42 40.16 17.92
N ARG A 147 -24.32 39.48 17.18
CA ARG A 147 -25.72 39.27 17.57
C ARG A 147 -25.98 37.91 18.23
N GLY A 148 -24.97 37.05 18.31
CA GLY A 148 -25.10 35.70 18.85
C GLY A 148 -25.85 34.72 17.95
N GLU A 149 -26.06 35.09 16.69
CA GLU A 149 -26.73 34.26 15.68
C GLU A 149 -25.90 32.98 15.39
N ARG A 150 -26.59 31.91 14.95
CA ARG A 150 -25.98 30.60 14.74
C ARG A 150 -26.51 29.95 13.48
N LEU A 151 -25.61 29.44 12.65
CA LEU A 151 -25.92 28.60 11.50
C LEU A 151 -25.99 27.13 11.97
N ARG A 152 -26.99 26.38 11.52
CA ARG A 152 -27.11 24.93 11.79
C ARG A 152 -27.07 24.17 10.48
N LEU A 153 -26.17 23.18 10.39
CA LEU A 153 -26.02 22.31 9.23
C LEU A 153 -26.22 20.85 9.68
N ARG A 154 -26.80 19.99 8.83
CA ARG A 154 -26.75 18.52 9.02
C ARG A 154 -25.39 18.01 8.52
N TRP A 155 -24.91 16.89 9.06
CA TRP A 155 -23.62 16.32 8.64
C TRP A 155 -23.71 15.55 7.32
N ALA A 156 -24.63 14.59 7.23
CA ALA A 156 -24.85 13.77 6.04
C ALA A 156 -26.35 13.78 5.65
N PRO A 157 -26.78 14.56 4.64
CA PRO A 157 -28.17 14.55 4.17
C PRO A 157 -28.52 13.27 3.40
N THR A 158 -27.54 12.39 3.15
CA THR A 158 -27.75 11.09 2.54
C THR A 158 -26.87 10.08 3.24
N CYS A 159 -27.47 9.14 3.95
CA CYS A 159 -26.83 7.89 4.35
C CYS A 159 -27.81 6.73 4.23
N GLY A 160 -27.29 5.51 4.13
CA GLY A 160 -28.10 4.31 4.18
C GLY A 160 -27.28 3.06 3.96
N LYS A 161 -27.73 1.94 4.50
CA LYS A 161 -27.08 0.64 4.33
C LYS A 161 -27.70 -0.11 3.16
N VAL A 162 -26.86 -0.56 2.22
CA VAL A 162 -27.26 -1.40 1.09
C VAL A 162 -26.33 -2.62 1.06
N GLY A 163 -26.87 -3.76 1.50
CA GLY A 163 -26.11 -5.00 1.68
C GLY A 163 -24.97 -4.85 2.68
N GLY A 164 -23.76 -5.24 2.28
CA GLY A 164 -22.53 -5.10 3.06
C GLY A 164 -21.86 -3.72 2.98
N HIS A 165 -22.57 -2.71 2.46
CA HIS A 165 -22.03 -1.36 2.24
C HIS A 165 -22.85 -0.28 2.95
N LEU A 166 -22.14 0.74 3.42
CA LEU A 166 -22.69 2.04 3.75
C LEU A 166 -22.62 2.94 2.50
N LEU A 167 -23.74 3.52 2.12
CA LEU A 167 -23.82 4.65 1.21
C LEU A 167 -23.84 5.92 2.03
N MET A 168 -23.05 6.92 1.64
CA MET A 168 -22.98 8.19 2.37
C MET A 168 -22.59 9.34 1.45
N ARG A 169 -23.15 10.52 1.69
CA ARG A 169 -22.71 11.81 1.14
C ARG A 169 -22.74 12.87 2.25
N LEU A 170 -21.67 13.64 2.40
CA LEU A 170 -21.65 14.79 3.32
C LEU A 170 -22.45 15.98 2.76
N ASN A 171 -22.94 16.84 3.65
CA ASN A 171 -23.65 18.06 3.26
C ASN A 171 -22.73 19.01 2.46
N GLY A 172 -23.18 19.50 1.30
CA GLY A 172 -22.45 20.46 0.47
C GLY A 172 -22.07 21.74 1.23
N ASP A 173 -22.90 22.19 2.17
CA ASP A 173 -22.62 23.35 3.03
C ASP A 173 -21.35 23.19 3.91
N LEU A 174 -20.82 21.96 4.04
CA LEU A 174 -19.58 21.67 4.76
C LEU A 174 -18.32 21.82 3.88
N MET A 175 -18.43 22.00 2.56
CA MET A 175 -17.27 22.17 1.67
C MET A 175 -16.36 23.34 2.08
N PRO A 176 -16.86 24.54 2.46
CA PRO A 176 -16.02 25.63 2.97
C PRO A 176 -15.23 25.28 4.23
N TYR A 177 -15.68 24.27 4.97
CA TYR A 177 -15.13 23.87 6.26
C TYR A 177 -14.25 22.62 6.22
N LEU A 178 -14.24 21.88 5.09
CA LEU A 178 -13.47 20.65 4.90
C LEU A 178 -12.50 20.71 3.71
N LEU A 179 -12.86 21.41 2.63
CA LEU A 179 -12.12 21.41 1.37
C LEU A 179 -11.55 22.79 0.99
N ASP A 180 -12.31 23.88 1.12
CA ASP A 180 -11.89 25.22 0.65
C ASP A 180 -11.06 26.01 1.67
N LEU A 181 -10.15 25.29 2.30
CA LEU A 181 -9.32 25.74 3.41
C LEU A 181 -8.08 26.48 2.90
N LYS A 182 -8.22 27.80 2.68
CA LYS A 182 -7.09 28.68 2.35
C LYS A 182 -6.22 28.99 3.58
N GLU A 183 -6.86 29.34 4.69
CA GLU A 183 -6.21 29.72 5.96
C GLU A 183 -7.04 29.21 7.15
N ARG A 184 -6.50 29.35 8.38
CA ARG A 184 -7.22 29.06 9.64
C ARG A 184 -7.83 27.64 9.70
N TYR A 185 -7.06 26.62 9.33
CA TYR A 185 -7.46 25.22 9.41
C TYR A 185 -6.50 24.38 10.28
N THR A 186 -7.00 23.24 10.74
CA THR A 186 -6.26 22.22 11.49
C THR A 186 -6.03 21.00 10.58
N SER A 187 -4.78 20.55 10.43
CA SER A 187 -4.38 19.42 9.57
C SER A 187 -3.83 18.24 10.39
N LYS A 188 -4.66 17.24 10.69
CA LYS A 188 -4.33 16.08 11.55
C LYS A 188 -4.10 14.82 10.71
N GLN A 189 -3.23 13.91 11.15
CA GLN A 189 -3.11 12.59 10.51
C GLN A 189 -4.17 11.63 11.06
N LEU A 190 -4.73 10.78 10.20
CA LEU A 190 -5.82 9.85 10.53
C LEU A 190 -5.43 8.89 11.67
N MET A 191 -4.20 8.38 11.68
CA MET A 191 -3.69 7.49 12.72
C MET A 191 -3.78 8.02 14.17
N TYR A 192 -3.62 9.33 14.40
CA TYR A 192 -3.70 9.88 15.77
C TYR A 192 -5.13 9.81 16.31
N VAL A 193 -6.12 9.82 15.43
CA VAL A 193 -7.53 9.76 15.82
C VAL A 193 -8.11 8.35 15.77
N ILE A 194 -7.53 7.43 14.98
CA ILE A 194 -7.88 5.98 14.99
C ILE A 194 -7.81 5.39 16.41
N GLU A 195 -6.76 5.73 17.16
CA GLU A 195 -6.50 5.19 18.50
C GLU A 195 -7.38 5.80 19.61
N LEU A 196 -8.02 6.96 19.36
CA LEU A 196 -8.86 7.63 20.35
C LEU A 196 -10.18 6.85 20.57
N ARG A 197 -10.53 6.67 21.85
CA ARG A 197 -11.67 5.84 22.29
C ARG A 197 -12.84 6.63 22.88
N SER A 198 -12.68 7.94 23.08
CA SER A 198 -13.67 8.82 23.70
C SER A 198 -13.91 10.03 22.79
N PRO A 199 -15.17 10.40 22.50
CA PRO A 199 -15.48 11.54 21.65
C PRO A 199 -14.94 12.84 22.25
N TYR A 200 -14.95 12.97 23.59
CA TYR A 200 -14.37 14.14 24.25
C TYR A 200 -12.85 14.24 24.07
N HIS A 201 -12.13 13.11 24.02
CA HIS A 201 -10.67 13.12 23.81
C HIS A 201 -10.35 13.54 22.37
N TRP A 202 -11.11 13.04 21.40
CA TRP A 202 -11.02 13.43 20.00
C TRP A 202 -11.30 14.92 19.80
N ARG A 203 -12.42 15.43 20.33
CA ARG A 203 -12.79 16.84 20.21
C ARG A 203 -11.78 17.76 20.88
N LEU A 204 -11.33 17.43 22.10
CA LEU A 204 -10.31 18.24 22.80
C LEU A 204 -8.96 18.20 22.08
N TYR A 205 -8.55 17.06 21.51
CA TYR A 205 -7.38 16.97 20.64
C TYR A 205 -7.49 17.96 19.48
N GLU A 206 -8.59 17.93 18.72
CA GLU A 206 -8.80 18.86 17.59
C GLU A 206 -8.79 20.32 18.03
N ILE A 207 -9.49 20.65 19.11
CA ILE A 207 -9.58 22.01 19.67
C ILE A 207 -8.19 22.52 20.04
N PHE A 208 -7.43 21.81 20.88
CA PHE A 208 -6.08 22.22 21.25
C PHE A 208 -5.14 22.28 20.05
N ARG A 209 -5.26 21.32 19.13
CA ARG A 209 -4.44 21.31 17.92
C ARG A 209 -4.70 22.50 16.99
N SER A 210 -5.91 23.05 16.98
CA SER A 210 -6.23 24.31 16.29
C SER A 210 -5.49 25.53 16.84
N TYR A 211 -4.92 25.43 18.04
CA TYR A 211 -4.10 26.46 18.70
C TYR A 211 -2.60 26.16 18.68
N LEU A 212 -2.16 25.00 18.16
CA LEU A 212 -0.76 24.57 18.14
C LEU A 212 0.17 25.63 17.52
N PHE A 213 -0.28 26.35 16.48
CA PHE A 213 0.50 27.40 15.82
C PHE A 213 0.81 28.61 16.73
N ARG A 214 -0.01 28.85 17.76
CA ARG A 214 0.22 29.87 18.79
C ARG A 214 1.02 29.35 19.98
N GLY A 215 1.12 28.03 20.11
CA GLY A 215 1.66 27.34 21.28
C GLY A 215 0.85 27.53 22.58
N ARG A 216 -0.20 28.34 22.60
CA ARG A 216 -1.03 28.63 23.80
C ARG A 216 -2.49 28.92 23.46
N CYS A 217 -3.40 28.60 24.38
CA CYS A 217 -4.77 29.10 24.38
C CYS A 217 -5.35 29.25 25.79
N SER A 218 -6.29 30.17 25.95
CA SER A 218 -7.09 30.33 27.18
C SER A 218 -8.50 29.83 26.91
N LEU A 219 -9.01 28.88 27.68
CA LEU A 219 -10.38 28.36 27.54
C LEU A 219 -11.08 28.29 28.90
N THR A 220 -12.32 28.76 28.95
CA THR A 220 -13.23 28.59 30.09
C THR A 220 -13.88 27.21 30.09
N VAL A 221 -14.38 26.79 31.26
CA VAL A 221 -15.19 25.58 31.41
C VAL A 221 -16.42 25.64 30.49
N ASP A 222 -17.05 26.81 30.41
CA ASP A 222 -18.28 27.00 29.64
C ASP A 222 -18.02 27.00 28.13
N GLU A 223 -16.94 27.62 27.64
CA GLU A 223 -16.50 27.49 26.23
C GLU A 223 -16.19 26.04 25.86
N MET A 224 -15.47 25.30 26.72
CA MET A 224 -15.17 23.88 26.46
C MET A 224 -16.45 23.03 26.47
N LYS A 225 -17.37 23.24 27.42
CA LYS A 225 -18.66 22.54 27.41
C LYS A 225 -19.48 22.85 26.16
N ALA A 226 -19.48 24.10 25.70
CA ALA A 226 -20.20 24.52 24.50
C ALA A 226 -19.63 23.87 23.22
N MET A 227 -18.30 23.87 23.03
CA MET A 227 -17.65 23.20 21.89
C MET A 227 -17.84 21.67 21.90
N LEU A 228 -17.99 21.06 23.09
CA LEU A 228 -18.28 19.64 23.28
C LEU A 228 -19.78 19.32 23.30
N ASP A 229 -20.65 20.33 23.13
CA ASP A 229 -22.11 20.27 23.21
C ASP A 229 -22.62 19.49 24.45
N ILE A 230 -21.99 19.77 25.59
CA ILE A 230 -22.33 19.19 26.88
C ILE A 230 -23.46 19.99 27.52
N ASP A 231 -24.57 19.32 27.82
CA ASP A 231 -25.72 19.91 28.49
C ASP A 231 -25.33 20.68 29.77
N SER A 232 -25.94 21.86 29.95
CA SER A 232 -25.66 22.78 31.07
C SER A 232 -25.90 22.16 32.45
N GLY A 233 -26.80 21.19 32.55
CA GLY A 233 -27.10 20.41 33.75
C GLY A 233 -26.04 19.35 34.09
N LEU A 234 -25.17 18.98 33.15
CA LEU A 234 -24.09 18.01 33.36
C LEU A 234 -22.81 18.68 33.88
N TYR A 235 -22.07 17.92 34.71
CA TYR A 235 -20.81 18.35 35.33
C TYR A 235 -20.91 19.73 36.02
N LYS A 236 -21.98 19.97 36.80
CA LYS A 236 -22.27 21.27 37.45
C LYS A 236 -21.12 21.81 38.31
N LYS A 237 -20.39 20.93 39.00
CA LYS A 237 -19.15 21.27 39.71
C LYS A 237 -17.98 21.18 38.74
N VAL A 238 -17.16 22.23 38.66
CA VAL A 238 -15.94 22.28 37.82
C VAL A 238 -15.05 21.04 38.02
N GLY A 239 -14.89 20.58 39.27
CA GLY A 239 -14.11 19.37 39.57
C GLY A 239 -14.60 18.09 38.88
N HIS A 240 -15.90 17.96 38.58
CA HIS A 240 -16.42 16.82 37.81
C HIS A 240 -16.07 16.91 36.32
N PHE A 241 -16.06 18.12 35.75
CA PHE A 241 -15.59 18.32 34.37
C PHE A 241 -14.09 18.02 34.28
N VAL A 242 -13.30 18.50 35.25
CA VAL A 242 -11.86 18.22 35.30
C VAL A 242 -11.57 16.72 35.38
N SER A 243 -12.13 16.01 36.37
CA SER A 243 -11.75 14.61 36.61
C SER A 243 -12.32 13.62 35.59
N ARG A 244 -13.44 13.92 34.94
CA ARG A 244 -14.10 13.01 33.99
C ARG A 244 -13.88 13.32 32.52
N ILE A 245 -13.48 14.55 32.18
CA ILE A 245 -13.29 14.98 30.79
C ILE A 245 -11.89 15.55 30.58
N LEU A 246 -11.54 16.64 31.26
CA LEU A 246 -10.31 17.37 30.93
C LEU A 246 -9.05 16.54 31.23
N THR A 247 -8.88 16.03 32.46
CA THR A 247 -7.68 15.25 32.82
C THR A 247 -7.55 13.97 32.00
N PRO A 248 -8.59 13.13 31.82
CA PRO A 248 -8.52 11.96 30.94
C PRO A 248 -8.17 12.29 29.48
N ALA A 249 -8.71 13.41 28.95
CA ALA A 249 -8.40 13.85 27.60
C ALA A 249 -6.95 14.33 27.46
N LEU A 250 -6.43 15.13 28.40
CA LEU A 250 -5.04 15.58 28.38
C LEU A 250 -4.06 14.39 28.42
N THR A 251 -4.30 13.40 29.29
CA THR A 251 -3.49 12.17 29.34
C THR A 251 -3.58 11.37 28.03
N ALA A 252 -4.77 11.22 27.45
CA ALA A 252 -4.91 10.51 26.17
C ALA A 252 -4.23 11.25 25.00
N ILE A 253 -4.31 12.58 24.97
CA ILE A 253 -3.65 13.44 23.98
C ILE A 253 -2.13 13.25 24.05
N GLU A 254 -1.56 13.34 25.25
CA GLU A 254 -0.12 13.16 25.52
C GLU A 254 0.41 11.75 25.22
N GLN A 255 -0.44 10.72 25.32
CA GLN A 255 -0.06 9.32 25.07
C GLN A 255 -0.20 8.90 23.60
N ILE A 256 -1.11 9.52 22.83
CA ILE A 256 -1.55 9.00 21.53
C ILE A 256 -1.16 9.92 20.36
N THR A 257 -1.07 11.23 20.58
CA THR A 257 -1.14 12.23 19.50
C THR A 257 0.18 12.98 19.24
N ASP A 258 0.19 13.92 18.30
CA ASP A 258 1.38 14.74 17.97
C ASP A 258 1.62 15.95 18.89
N ILE A 259 0.81 16.13 19.93
CA ILE A 259 0.84 17.31 20.81
C ILE A 259 0.77 16.96 22.29
N GLN A 260 1.55 17.69 23.10
CA GLN A 260 1.37 17.78 24.55
C GLN A 260 0.52 19.01 24.86
N VAL A 261 -0.37 18.88 25.84
CA VAL A 261 -1.15 20.00 26.37
C VAL A 261 -1.00 20.05 27.88
N THR A 262 -0.43 21.13 28.39
CA THR A 262 -0.17 21.34 29.82
C THR A 262 -0.97 22.54 30.31
N ILE A 263 -1.55 22.44 31.51
CA ILE A 263 -2.19 23.58 32.18
C ILE A 263 -1.09 24.47 32.76
N GLU A 264 -0.93 25.70 32.25
CA GLU A 264 0.04 26.67 32.79
C GLU A 264 -0.51 27.36 34.05
N ARG A 265 -1.79 27.78 34.02
CA ARG A 265 -2.42 28.43 35.19
C ARG A 265 -3.95 28.34 35.16
N PRO A 266 -4.60 28.20 36.33
CA PRO A 266 -6.04 28.34 36.43
C PRO A 266 -6.45 29.82 36.35
N ARG A 267 -7.44 30.11 35.50
CA ARG A 267 -8.14 31.41 35.46
C ARG A 267 -9.22 31.41 36.52
N ARG A 268 -9.23 32.43 37.38
CA ARG A 268 -10.15 32.52 38.53
C ARG A 268 -10.89 33.86 38.57
N ASP A 269 -12.06 33.80 39.17
CA ASP A 269 -12.90 34.93 39.55
C ASP A 269 -13.20 34.77 41.05
N GLY A 270 -12.47 35.50 41.88
CA GLY A 270 -12.36 35.24 43.32
C GLY A 270 -11.99 33.78 43.61
N LYS A 271 -12.85 33.07 44.34
CA LYS A 271 -12.66 31.64 44.66
C LYS A 271 -13.07 30.69 43.52
N ARG A 272 -13.86 31.16 42.53
CA ARG A 272 -14.39 30.35 41.42
C ARG A 272 -13.31 30.14 40.36
N ILE A 273 -13.15 28.92 39.86
CA ILE A 273 -12.35 28.63 38.67
C ILE A 273 -13.23 28.87 37.44
N LEU A 274 -12.82 29.75 36.54
CA LEU A 274 -13.48 29.99 35.26
C LEU A 274 -12.95 29.06 34.16
N GLY A 275 -11.67 28.70 34.21
CA GLY A 275 -10.98 28.01 33.13
C GLY A 275 -9.48 27.90 33.36
N TRP A 276 -8.73 27.71 32.29
CA TRP A 276 -7.27 27.58 32.33
C TRP A 276 -6.62 28.24 31.11
N ASP A 277 -5.37 28.68 31.31
CA ASP A 277 -4.43 28.92 30.22
C ASP A 277 -3.65 27.60 29.98
N PHE A 278 -3.59 27.18 28.72
CA PHE A 278 -2.95 25.95 28.27
C PHE A 278 -1.74 26.27 27.41
N LEU A 279 -0.65 25.54 27.66
CA LEU A 279 0.53 25.46 26.82
C LEU A 279 0.44 24.22 25.94
N ILE A 280 0.71 24.40 24.65
CA ILE A 280 0.51 23.39 23.61
C ILE A 280 1.83 23.28 22.86
N ARG A 281 2.43 22.10 22.86
CA ARG A 281 3.73 21.85 22.23
C ARG A 281 3.63 20.66 21.29
N ARG A 282 4.36 20.69 20.18
CA ARG A 282 4.65 19.47 19.42
C ARG A 282 5.48 18.55 20.30
N GLN A 283 5.12 17.27 20.37
CA GLN A 283 5.96 16.28 21.03
C GLN A 283 6.99 15.71 20.04
N ALA A 284 8.22 15.52 20.53
CA ALA A 284 9.27 14.79 19.83
C ALA A 284 9.21 13.25 20.08
N GLN A 285 8.23 12.81 20.86
CA GLN A 285 7.77 11.43 21.00
C GLN A 285 6.41 11.38 20.29
N ARG A 286 6.07 10.45 19.40
CA ARG A 286 6.66 9.14 19.03
C ARG A 286 8.06 9.19 18.39
N LYS A 287 9.03 8.54 19.06
CA LYS A 287 10.00 7.70 18.33
C LYS A 287 9.20 6.53 17.72
N LEU A 288 9.54 6.13 16.49
CA LEU A 288 9.28 4.79 15.93
C LEU A 288 7.83 4.25 15.84
N ILE A 289 6.85 5.10 15.51
CA ILE A 289 5.59 4.61 14.90
C ILE A 289 5.36 5.21 13.49
N LEU A 290 6.24 6.14 13.06
CA LEU A 290 6.29 6.69 11.70
C LEU A 290 7.72 7.00 11.26
N SER A 291 8.52 5.97 10.99
CA SER A 291 9.20 6.01 9.70
C SER A 291 8.19 5.54 8.65
N PRO A 292 8.22 6.04 7.39
CA PRO A 292 7.41 5.46 6.31
C PRO A 292 7.60 3.95 6.14
N LYS A 293 8.76 3.42 6.62
CA LYS A 293 9.07 1.99 6.69
C LYS A 293 8.36 1.25 7.83
N ALA A 294 8.12 1.87 8.99
CA ALA A 294 7.57 1.19 10.18
C ALA A 294 6.05 0.97 10.12
N ALA A 295 5.30 1.91 9.54
CA ALA A 295 3.84 1.79 9.40
C ALA A 295 3.38 0.48 8.70
N PRO A 296 3.90 0.09 7.51
CA PRO A 296 3.50 -1.17 6.87
C PRO A 296 3.93 -2.42 7.65
N LEU A 297 4.97 -2.32 8.50
CA LEU A 297 5.41 -3.44 9.35
C LEU A 297 4.46 -3.65 10.54
N ILE A 298 3.94 -2.58 11.13
CA ILE A 298 2.90 -2.64 12.17
C ILE A 298 1.62 -3.24 11.58
N GLU A 299 1.23 -2.82 10.38
CA GLU A 299 0.09 -3.42 9.68
C GLU A 299 0.30 -4.91 9.37
N LYS A 300 1.49 -5.29 8.86
CA LYS A 300 1.87 -6.70 8.62
C LYS A 300 1.81 -7.52 9.90
N MET A 301 2.29 -7.00 11.03
CA MET A 301 2.20 -7.65 12.35
C MET A 301 0.74 -7.85 12.79
N MET A 302 -0.11 -6.84 12.64
CA MET A 302 -1.54 -6.92 12.98
C MET A 302 -2.27 -7.97 12.15
N ARG A 303 -2.01 -8.03 10.84
CA ARG A 303 -2.56 -9.07 9.94
C ARG A 303 -2.12 -10.49 10.33
N LEU A 304 -0.99 -10.63 11.01
CA LEU A 304 -0.46 -11.90 11.55
C LEU A 304 -0.92 -12.18 13.00
N GLY A 305 -1.95 -11.48 13.47
CA GLY A 305 -2.56 -11.72 14.78
C GLY A 305 -1.82 -11.09 15.97
N ILE A 306 -0.75 -10.33 15.74
CA ILE A 306 -0.01 -9.67 16.81
C ILE A 306 -0.80 -8.44 17.30
N PRO A 307 -1.15 -8.33 18.59
CA PRO A 307 -1.90 -7.17 19.10
C PRO A 307 -1.17 -5.86 18.86
N VAL A 308 -1.91 -4.79 18.52
CA VAL A 308 -1.33 -3.48 18.15
C VAL A 308 -0.27 -3.00 19.15
N LYS A 309 -0.54 -3.09 20.47
CA LYS A 309 0.43 -2.70 21.51
C LYS A 309 1.76 -3.45 21.42
N THR A 310 1.72 -4.73 21.09
CA THR A 310 2.91 -5.59 20.96
C THR A 310 3.63 -5.31 19.64
N ALA A 311 2.89 -5.14 18.54
CA ALA A 311 3.42 -4.73 17.24
C ALA A 311 4.12 -3.36 17.31
N THR A 312 3.50 -2.40 17.98
CA THR A 312 4.08 -1.11 18.35
C THR A 312 5.36 -1.28 19.17
N SER A 313 5.34 -2.10 20.23
CA SER A 313 6.53 -2.33 21.06
C SER A 313 7.69 -2.94 20.27
N PHE A 314 7.43 -3.81 19.28
CA PHE A 314 8.48 -4.31 18.39
C PHE A 314 9.00 -3.20 17.46
N ALA A 315 8.12 -2.40 16.85
CA ALA A 315 8.53 -1.27 16.01
C ALA A 315 9.32 -0.20 16.78
N GLU A 316 9.05 0.01 18.07
CA GLU A 316 9.75 0.96 18.94
C GLU A 316 11.16 0.51 19.38
N ASN A 317 11.40 -0.80 19.47
CA ASN A 317 12.63 -1.37 20.03
C ASN A 317 13.58 -1.97 18.98
N TYR A 318 13.13 -2.15 17.74
CA TYR A 318 13.90 -2.78 16.66
C TYR A 318 13.95 -1.89 15.41
N GLU A 319 15.04 -1.99 14.65
CA GLU A 319 15.24 -1.23 13.41
C GLU A 319 14.27 -1.74 12.31
N PRO A 320 13.62 -0.85 11.52
CA PRO A 320 12.60 -1.25 10.56
C PRO A 320 13.01 -2.31 9.53
N ASP A 321 14.20 -2.21 8.92
CA ASP A 321 14.67 -3.17 7.92
C ASP A 321 15.03 -4.52 8.57
N TYR A 322 15.52 -4.51 9.82
CA TYR A 322 15.70 -5.73 10.62
C TYR A 322 14.38 -6.43 10.96
N LEU A 323 13.39 -5.65 11.43
CA LEU A 323 12.06 -6.14 11.77
C LEU A 323 11.33 -6.70 10.53
N ALA A 324 11.51 -6.09 9.36
CA ALA A 324 10.99 -6.57 8.09
C ALA A 324 11.49 -7.99 7.75
N GLN A 325 12.79 -8.25 7.90
CA GLN A 325 13.40 -9.56 7.62
C GLN A 325 12.85 -10.68 8.52
N GLN A 326 12.73 -10.43 9.83
CA GLN A 326 12.16 -11.44 10.75
C GLN A 326 10.67 -11.69 10.46
N LEU A 327 9.92 -10.65 10.05
CA LEU A 327 8.52 -10.80 9.62
C LEU A 327 8.37 -11.60 8.31
N GLU A 328 9.30 -11.46 7.37
CA GLU A 328 9.33 -12.29 6.15
C GLU A 328 9.60 -13.76 6.46
N PHE A 329 10.59 -14.05 7.32
CA PHE A 329 10.86 -15.39 7.81
C PHE A 329 9.62 -16.03 8.48
N MET A 330 8.92 -15.27 9.33
CA MET A 330 7.68 -15.71 9.98
C MET A 330 6.57 -16.01 8.96
N THR A 331 6.38 -15.16 7.95
CA THR A 331 5.40 -15.43 6.88
C THR A 331 5.76 -16.65 6.03
N GLY A 332 7.05 -16.88 5.74
CA GLY A 332 7.52 -18.04 4.98
C GLY A 332 7.29 -19.38 5.69
N LYS A 333 7.34 -19.40 7.02
CA LYS A 333 6.95 -20.56 7.85
C LYS A 333 5.44 -20.84 7.74
N GLY A 334 4.59 -19.81 7.84
CA GLY A 334 3.15 -19.95 7.62
C GLY A 334 2.81 -20.52 6.22
N SER A 335 3.55 -20.11 5.20
CA SER A 335 3.41 -20.62 3.83
C SER A 335 3.85 -22.08 3.64
N SER A 336 4.62 -22.66 4.57
CA SER A 336 5.02 -24.08 4.52
C SER A 336 4.05 -25.01 5.28
N GLY A 337 2.83 -24.55 5.59
CA GLY A 337 1.83 -25.30 6.35
C GLY A 337 2.10 -25.39 7.86
N TYR A 338 3.10 -24.65 8.37
CA TYR A 338 3.40 -24.61 9.80
C TYR A 338 2.50 -23.58 10.50
N VAL A 339 1.62 -24.04 11.39
CA VAL A 339 0.73 -23.18 12.18
C VAL A 339 1.52 -22.54 13.33
N ILE A 340 1.53 -21.21 13.38
CA ILE A 340 2.16 -20.45 14.46
C ILE A 340 1.09 -20.15 15.52
N GLU A 341 1.12 -20.90 16.64
CA GLU A 341 0.10 -20.80 17.70
C GLU A 341 0.21 -19.52 18.54
N ASP A 342 1.44 -19.00 18.75
CA ASP A 342 1.71 -17.72 19.42
C ASP A 342 2.59 -16.81 18.53
N PRO A 343 2.00 -16.04 17.59
CA PRO A 343 2.75 -15.13 16.73
C PRO A 343 3.55 -14.06 17.50
N PRO A 344 3.05 -13.45 18.59
CA PRO A 344 3.84 -12.57 19.46
C PRO A 344 5.09 -13.23 20.07
N GLY A 345 4.98 -14.44 20.63
CA GLY A 345 6.10 -15.17 21.20
C GLY A 345 7.11 -15.61 20.14
N PHE A 346 6.62 -16.10 19.00
CA PHE A 346 7.46 -16.50 17.87
C PHE A 346 8.28 -15.33 17.32
N LEU A 347 7.65 -14.16 17.10
CA LEU A 347 8.36 -12.99 16.58
C LEU A 347 9.41 -12.47 17.59
N ARG A 348 9.11 -12.53 18.90
CA ARG A 348 10.10 -12.18 19.93
C ARG A 348 11.33 -13.09 19.85
N ALA A 349 11.13 -14.41 19.80
CA ALA A 349 12.23 -15.37 19.67
C ALA A 349 13.04 -15.15 18.38
N ALA A 350 12.39 -14.81 17.26
CA ALA A 350 13.08 -14.49 16.01
C ALA A 350 13.89 -13.17 16.06
N LEU A 351 13.39 -12.16 16.76
CA LEU A 351 14.10 -10.89 16.96
C LEU A 351 15.30 -11.01 17.91
N GLU A 352 15.19 -11.86 18.94
CA GLU A 352 16.26 -12.15 19.91
C GLU A 352 17.32 -13.11 19.36
N GLY A 353 16.91 -14.16 18.64
CA GLY A 353 17.79 -15.19 18.06
C GLY A 353 18.33 -14.86 16.66
N ASN A 354 17.94 -13.74 16.06
CA ASN A 354 18.39 -13.28 14.73
C ASN A 354 18.24 -14.34 13.60
N PHE A 355 17.19 -15.17 13.64
CA PHE A 355 17.07 -16.36 12.79
C PHE A 355 17.04 -16.06 11.28
N ALA A 356 16.55 -14.88 10.86
CA ALA A 356 16.63 -14.47 9.45
C ALA A 356 18.08 -14.28 8.97
N ALA A 357 18.97 -13.70 9.77
CA ALA A 357 20.37 -13.50 9.38
C ALA A 357 21.16 -14.80 9.39
N GLU A 358 21.01 -15.65 10.42
CA GLU A 358 21.67 -16.97 10.46
C GLU A 358 21.28 -17.83 9.24
N ARG A 359 19.99 -17.77 8.84
CA ARG A 359 19.51 -18.48 7.65
C ARG A 359 20.00 -17.85 6.35
N ALA A 360 20.08 -16.52 6.27
CA ALA A 360 20.60 -15.82 5.10
C ALA A 360 22.11 -16.06 4.93
N GLU A 361 22.87 -16.03 6.02
CA GLU A 361 24.31 -16.35 6.05
C GLU A 361 24.54 -17.81 5.68
N GLY A 362 23.78 -18.75 6.26
CA GLY A 362 23.83 -20.16 5.87
C GLY A 362 23.50 -20.38 4.39
N ALA A 363 22.48 -19.70 3.85
CA ALA A 363 22.11 -19.78 2.43
C ALA A 363 23.16 -19.13 1.51
N LEU A 364 23.76 -18.01 1.91
CA LEU A 364 24.86 -17.35 1.18
C LEU A 364 26.12 -18.20 1.19
N LEU A 365 26.47 -18.81 2.32
CA LEU A 365 27.61 -19.72 2.45
C LEU A 365 27.41 -20.95 1.57
N GLU A 366 26.21 -21.53 1.55
CA GLU A 366 25.92 -22.71 0.74
C GLU A 366 25.82 -22.38 -0.76
N ALA A 367 25.25 -21.22 -1.12
CA ALA A 367 25.27 -20.72 -2.49
C ALA A 367 26.69 -20.38 -2.97
N ALA A 368 27.55 -19.82 -2.11
CA ALA A 368 28.95 -19.58 -2.41
C ALA A 368 29.73 -20.89 -2.59
N LYS A 369 29.52 -21.90 -1.74
CA LYS A 369 30.07 -23.26 -1.93
C LYS A 369 29.60 -23.88 -3.25
N GLN A 370 28.30 -23.81 -3.55
CA GLN A 370 27.75 -24.35 -4.80
C GLN A 370 28.30 -23.62 -6.02
N SER A 371 28.43 -22.30 -5.96
CA SER A 371 29.05 -21.49 -7.02
C SER A 371 30.54 -21.83 -7.21
N GLU A 372 31.29 -22.04 -6.14
CA GLU A 372 32.72 -22.38 -6.23
C GLU A 372 32.92 -23.82 -6.72
N VAL A 373 32.11 -24.77 -6.25
CA VAL A 373 32.08 -26.16 -6.77
C VAL A 373 31.71 -26.17 -8.26
N ALA A 374 30.73 -25.37 -8.68
CA ALA A 374 30.36 -25.23 -10.10
C ALA A 374 31.50 -24.61 -10.92
N ARG A 375 32.18 -23.57 -10.39
CA ARG A 375 33.33 -22.91 -11.04
C ARG A 375 34.51 -23.87 -11.20
N VAL A 376 34.84 -24.64 -10.17
CA VAL A 376 35.91 -25.65 -10.19
C VAL A 376 35.56 -26.81 -11.14
N ALA A 377 34.31 -27.29 -11.12
CA ALA A 377 33.86 -28.33 -12.04
C ALA A 377 33.92 -27.87 -13.51
N LEU A 378 33.51 -26.63 -13.79
CA LEU A 378 33.55 -26.05 -15.14
C LEU A 378 35.00 -25.80 -15.61
N HIS A 379 35.91 -25.38 -14.70
CA HIS A 379 37.34 -25.29 -14.98
C HIS A 379 37.94 -26.66 -15.33
N HIS A 380 37.71 -27.70 -14.51
CA HIS A 380 38.22 -29.05 -14.79
C HIS A 380 37.62 -29.66 -16.06
N ALA A 381 36.34 -29.39 -16.37
CA ALA A 381 35.72 -29.80 -17.63
C ALA A 381 36.38 -29.10 -18.84
N ALA A 382 36.70 -27.81 -18.73
CA ALA A 382 37.42 -27.07 -19.77
C ALA A 382 38.88 -27.58 -19.93
N GLU A 383 39.58 -27.87 -18.84
CA GLU A 383 40.92 -28.48 -18.88
C GLU A 383 40.90 -29.87 -19.52
N ALA A 384 39.90 -30.70 -19.22
CA ALA A 384 39.75 -32.03 -19.82
C ALA A 384 39.56 -31.94 -21.33
N ARG A 385 38.61 -31.10 -21.79
CA ARG A 385 38.38 -30.84 -23.23
C ARG A 385 39.63 -30.30 -23.92
N LEU A 386 40.38 -29.41 -23.27
CA LEU A 386 41.63 -28.86 -23.82
C LEU A 386 42.73 -29.93 -23.93
N ARG A 387 42.82 -30.89 -22.99
CA ARG A 387 43.75 -32.03 -23.07
C ARG A 387 43.36 -33.00 -24.19
N GLU A 388 42.07 -33.30 -24.33
CA GLU A 388 41.55 -34.12 -25.43
C GLU A 388 41.84 -33.49 -26.79
N ALA A 389 41.50 -32.21 -26.97
CA ALA A 389 41.78 -31.46 -28.20
C ALA A 389 43.28 -31.39 -28.56
N LYS A 390 44.16 -31.19 -27.56
CA LYS A 390 45.62 -31.24 -27.78
C LYS A 390 46.09 -32.63 -28.21
N SER A 391 45.60 -33.68 -27.58
CA SER A 391 45.92 -35.07 -27.96
C SER A 391 45.44 -35.39 -29.38
N THR A 392 44.25 -34.92 -29.76
CA THR A 392 43.72 -35.05 -31.13
C THR A 392 44.56 -34.27 -32.15
N ALA A 393 44.96 -33.03 -31.84
CA ALA A 393 45.84 -32.23 -32.69
C ALA A 393 47.21 -32.93 -32.89
N GLU A 394 47.83 -33.43 -31.82
CA GLU A 394 49.11 -34.16 -31.89
C GLU A 394 49.04 -35.43 -32.75
N GLN A 395 47.88 -36.10 -32.80
CA GLN A 395 47.67 -37.29 -33.62
C GLN A 395 47.38 -36.99 -35.10
N LEU A 396 46.59 -35.95 -35.39
CA LEU A 396 46.10 -35.67 -36.76
C LEU A 396 46.99 -34.71 -37.55
N ALA A 397 47.48 -33.65 -36.91
CA ALA A 397 48.26 -32.60 -37.56
C ALA A 397 49.51 -33.08 -38.33
N PRO A 398 50.25 -34.14 -37.92
CA PRO A 398 51.37 -34.66 -38.71
C PRO A 398 50.97 -35.25 -40.08
N ALA A 399 49.71 -35.67 -40.24
CA ALA A 399 49.18 -36.11 -41.52
C ALA A 399 48.64 -34.93 -42.34
N ASP A 400 47.90 -34.02 -41.71
CA ASP A 400 47.29 -32.87 -42.37
C ASP A 400 48.34 -31.87 -42.88
N PHE A 401 49.35 -31.54 -42.06
CA PHE A 401 50.52 -30.75 -42.48
C PHE A 401 51.16 -31.29 -43.76
N ARG A 402 51.34 -32.61 -43.86
CA ARG A 402 51.94 -33.22 -45.05
C ARG A 402 51.04 -33.11 -46.25
N ARG A 403 49.73 -33.33 -46.10
CA ARG A 403 48.72 -33.20 -47.17
C ARG A 403 48.66 -31.76 -47.70
N ASP A 404 48.68 -30.78 -46.80
CA ASP A 404 48.60 -29.36 -47.18
C ASP A 404 49.90 -28.88 -47.82
N LYS A 405 51.06 -29.30 -47.29
CA LYS A 405 52.37 -29.04 -47.91
C LYS A 405 52.49 -29.69 -49.29
N ALA A 406 51.95 -30.90 -49.46
CA ALA A 406 51.87 -31.58 -50.76
C ALA A 406 50.93 -30.87 -51.75
N MET A 407 49.77 -30.39 -51.27
CA MET A 407 48.82 -29.63 -52.10
C MET A 407 49.40 -28.27 -52.52
N ALA A 408 50.03 -27.53 -51.60
CA ALA A 408 50.71 -26.28 -51.90
C ALA A 408 51.85 -26.47 -52.92
N MET A 409 52.63 -27.55 -52.81
CA MET A 409 53.63 -27.93 -53.83
C MET A 409 52.99 -28.26 -55.17
N PHE A 410 51.87 -28.99 -55.20
CA PHE A 410 51.11 -29.27 -56.42
C PHE A 410 50.59 -27.99 -57.08
N ASP A 411 49.99 -27.09 -56.31
CA ASP A 411 49.39 -25.86 -56.83
C ASP A 411 50.43 -24.87 -57.36
N ALA A 412 51.65 -24.89 -56.81
CA ALA A 412 52.80 -24.13 -57.31
C ALA A 412 53.42 -24.68 -58.61
N LEU A 413 53.04 -25.89 -59.07
CA LEU A 413 53.53 -26.43 -60.34
C LEU A 413 52.91 -25.71 -61.55
N PRO A 414 53.65 -25.54 -62.66
CA PRO A 414 53.09 -25.12 -63.93
C PRO A 414 51.94 -26.04 -64.38
N GLU A 415 50.91 -25.46 -65.00
CA GLU A 415 49.67 -26.15 -65.39
C GLU A 415 49.89 -27.45 -66.16
N ARG A 416 50.88 -27.50 -67.05
CA ARG A 416 51.28 -28.73 -67.76
C ARG A 416 51.69 -29.85 -66.80
N LYS A 417 52.54 -29.56 -65.81
CA LYS A 417 52.98 -30.55 -64.80
C LYS A 417 51.82 -30.95 -63.88
N ARG A 418 50.93 -30.03 -63.53
CA ARG A 418 49.71 -30.36 -62.75
C ARG A 418 48.82 -31.38 -63.48
N ARG A 419 48.69 -31.26 -64.81
CA ARG A 419 47.98 -32.27 -65.63
C ARG A 419 48.71 -33.60 -65.67
N GLU A 420 50.02 -33.60 -65.87
CA GLU A 420 50.85 -34.81 -65.85
C GLU A 420 50.71 -35.57 -64.51
N VAL A 421 50.79 -34.88 -63.36
CA VAL A 421 50.61 -35.48 -62.01
C VAL A 421 49.18 -35.98 -61.78
N ARG A 422 48.15 -35.25 -62.25
CA ARG A 422 46.75 -35.71 -62.20
C ARG A 422 46.51 -36.95 -63.05
N GLN A 423 47.19 -37.07 -64.19
CA GLN A 423 47.11 -38.25 -65.06
C GLN A 423 47.74 -39.47 -64.38
N VAL A 424 48.93 -39.32 -63.78
CA VAL A 424 49.59 -40.40 -63.02
C VAL A 424 48.72 -40.90 -61.86
N PHE A 425 47.99 -40.01 -61.17
CA PHE A 425 47.00 -40.41 -60.16
C PHE A 425 45.82 -41.19 -60.75
N ALA A 426 45.27 -40.73 -61.87
CA ALA A 426 44.12 -41.36 -62.53
C ALA A 426 44.47 -42.76 -63.08
N ASP A 427 45.65 -42.90 -63.71
CA ASP A 427 46.17 -44.17 -64.24
C ASP A 427 46.52 -45.16 -63.10
N GLY A 428 46.87 -44.64 -61.92
CA GLY A 428 47.20 -45.42 -60.72
C GLY A 428 46.00 -45.80 -59.83
N LEU A 429 44.76 -45.52 -60.24
CA LEU A 429 43.58 -45.86 -59.44
C LEU A 429 43.42 -47.40 -59.32
N PRO A 430 43.15 -47.93 -58.11
CA PRO A 430 43.04 -49.38 -57.91
C PRO A 430 41.86 -49.98 -58.68
N THR A 431 42.00 -51.23 -59.13
CA THR A 431 41.02 -51.94 -59.99
C THR A 431 40.15 -52.96 -59.25
N GLY A 432 40.35 -53.17 -57.95
CA GLY A 432 39.49 -54.02 -57.11
C GLY A 432 38.14 -53.38 -56.76
N ALA A 433 37.27 -54.09 -56.04
CA ALA A 433 35.91 -53.64 -55.72
C ALA A 433 35.82 -52.27 -55.00
N PHE A 434 36.77 -51.97 -54.10
CA PHE A 434 36.91 -50.65 -53.48
C PHE A 434 37.33 -49.58 -54.51
N GLY A 435 38.23 -49.94 -55.42
CA GLY A 435 38.71 -49.08 -56.50
C GLY A 435 37.66 -48.75 -57.56
N GLN A 436 36.76 -49.69 -57.88
CA GLN A 436 35.57 -49.40 -58.71
C GLN A 436 34.69 -48.30 -58.10
N GLN A 437 34.54 -48.22 -56.78
CA GLN A 437 33.80 -47.14 -56.13
C GLN A 437 34.51 -45.78 -56.28
N VAL A 438 35.85 -45.77 -56.16
CA VAL A 438 36.66 -44.55 -56.36
C VAL A 438 36.64 -44.11 -57.82
N ALA A 439 36.79 -45.02 -58.78
CA ALA A 439 36.69 -44.73 -60.20
C ALA A 439 35.28 -44.23 -60.59
N THR A 440 34.22 -44.78 -59.98
CA THR A 440 32.84 -44.27 -60.17
C THR A 440 32.69 -42.86 -59.61
N ALA A 441 33.25 -42.57 -58.43
CA ALA A 441 33.24 -41.22 -57.84
C ALA A 441 34.06 -40.21 -58.66
N PHE A 442 35.19 -40.64 -59.23
CA PHE A 442 36.05 -39.87 -60.13
C PHE A 442 35.33 -39.56 -61.45
N ASN A 443 34.64 -40.54 -62.05
CA ASN A 443 33.87 -40.33 -63.27
C ASN A 443 32.64 -39.43 -63.05
N ALA A 444 32.07 -39.41 -61.83
CA ALA A 444 30.89 -38.61 -61.50
C ALA A 444 31.19 -37.16 -61.10
N GLY A 445 32.35 -36.87 -60.48
CA GLY A 445 32.67 -35.54 -59.95
C GLY A 445 34.16 -35.16 -59.98
N GLY A 446 35.00 -35.93 -60.67
CA GLY A 446 36.43 -35.67 -60.81
C GLY A 446 37.15 -35.45 -59.48
N PHE A 447 38.07 -34.49 -59.48
CA PHE A 447 38.83 -34.07 -58.30
C PHE A 447 38.01 -33.24 -57.28
N GLU A 448 36.79 -32.82 -57.62
CA GLU A 448 35.91 -32.06 -56.72
C GLU A 448 35.16 -32.97 -55.74
N ASN A 449 35.08 -34.28 -56.02
CA ASN A 449 34.50 -35.24 -55.09
C ASN A 449 35.34 -35.33 -53.79
N PRO A 450 34.77 -35.12 -52.59
CA PRO A 450 35.54 -35.07 -51.34
C PRO A 450 36.38 -36.32 -51.05
N ARG A 451 35.93 -37.51 -51.44
CA ARG A 451 36.68 -38.77 -51.27
C ARG A 451 37.86 -38.85 -52.22
N VAL A 452 37.67 -38.43 -53.47
CA VAL A 452 38.74 -38.34 -54.48
C VAL A 452 39.77 -37.31 -54.07
N ALA A 453 39.34 -36.12 -53.63
CA ALA A 453 40.22 -35.06 -53.15
C ALA A 453 41.09 -35.50 -51.95
N ALA A 454 40.51 -36.25 -51.01
CA ALA A 454 41.25 -36.81 -49.88
C ALA A 454 42.28 -37.88 -50.31
N MET A 455 41.92 -38.76 -51.24
CA MET A 455 42.87 -39.74 -51.81
C MET A 455 43.98 -39.06 -52.62
N PHE A 456 43.65 -38.04 -53.41
CA PHE A 456 44.61 -37.26 -54.17
C PHE A 456 45.60 -36.54 -53.25
N ARG A 457 45.13 -35.92 -52.15
CA ARG A 457 46.02 -35.35 -51.11
C ARG A 457 47.00 -36.37 -50.53
N ASN A 458 46.56 -37.59 -50.24
CA ASN A 458 47.46 -38.64 -49.77
C ASN A 458 48.47 -39.06 -50.87
N PHE A 459 48.01 -39.25 -52.11
CA PHE A 459 48.90 -39.55 -53.25
C PHE A 459 49.98 -38.49 -53.45
N LEU A 460 49.64 -37.20 -53.32
CA LEU A 460 50.62 -36.11 -53.46
C LEU A 460 51.71 -36.15 -52.38
N VAL A 461 51.39 -36.59 -51.16
CA VAL A 461 52.39 -36.77 -50.08
C VAL A 461 53.46 -37.77 -50.49
N ASP A 462 53.05 -38.90 -51.06
CA ASP A 462 53.97 -39.95 -51.53
C ASP A 462 54.69 -39.52 -52.82
N HIS A 463 53.97 -38.89 -53.76
CA HIS A 463 54.52 -38.44 -55.05
C HIS A 463 55.62 -37.39 -54.91
N PHE A 464 55.50 -36.45 -53.96
CA PHE A 464 56.54 -35.47 -53.64
C PHE A 464 57.49 -35.91 -52.52
N ALA A 465 57.33 -37.12 -51.99
CA ALA A 465 58.09 -37.66 -50.86
C ALA A 465 58.16 -36.67 -49.65
N ILE A 466 57.02 -36.09 -49.27
CA ILE A 466 56.98 -35.05 -48.24
C ILE A 466 57.44 -35.63 -46.88
N PRO A 467 58.52 -35.09 -46.28
CA PRO A 467 59.03 -35.60 -45.01
C PRO A 467 58.08 -35.32 -43.86
N ALA A 468 58.25 -36.06 -42.75
CA ALA A 468 57.57 -35.73 -41.50
C ALA A 468 57.95 -34.31 -41.04
N PRO A 469 57.01 -33.52 -40.49
CA PRO A 469 57.31 -32.19 -39.97
C PRO A 469 58.34 -32.24 -38.84
N THR A 470 59.17 -31.21 -38.75
CA THR A 470 59.94 -30.94 -37.53
C THR A 470 59.00 -30.54 -36.39
N ARG A 471 59.48 -30.66 -35.15
CA ARG A 471 58.70 -30.26 -33.95
C ARG A 471 58.23 -28.81 -34.02
N THR A 472 59.06 -27.91 -34.55
CA THR A 472 58.74 -26.48 -34.70
C THR A 472 57.67 -26.26 -35.77
N GLU A 473 57.82 -26.82 -36.98
CA GLU A 473 56.81 -26.75 -38.04
C GLU A 473 55.45 -27.29 -37.58
N LEU A 474 55.45 -28.40 -36.84
CA LEU A 474 54.22 -29.01 -36.31
C LEU A 474 53.54 -28.12 -35.26
N GLN A 475 54.32 -27.47 -34.38
CA GLN A 475 53.77 -26.53 -33.38
C GLN A 475 53.18 -25.27 -34.05
N GLU A 476 53.85 -24.73 -35.06
CA GLU A 476 53.36 -23.58 -35.83
C GLU A 476 52.10 -23.93 -36.65
N TYR A 477 52.05 -25.14 -37.21
CA TYR A 477 50.87 -25.64 -37.94
C TYR A 477 49.67 -25.85 -37.00
N ILE A 478 49.85 -26.52 -35.86
CA ILE A 478 48.79 -26.69 -34.85
C ILE A 478 48.30 -25.33 -34.32
N ALA A 479 49.19 -24.35 -34.12
CA ALA A 479 48.81 -23.02 -33.67
C ALA A 479 48.01 -22.23 -34.73
N SER A 480 48.34 -22.37 -36.01
CA SER A 480 47.64 -21.68 -37.12
C SER A 480 46.34 -22.36 -37.55
N HIS A 481 46.17 -23.66 -37.25
CA HIS A 481 44.98 -24.45 -37.60
C HIS A 481 44.22 -24.93 -36.35
N TRP A 482 44.39 -24.24 -35.21
CA TRP A 482 43.82 -24.67 -33.92
C TRP A 482 42.29 -24.86 -33.98
N ASP A 483 41.58 -24.01 -34.73
CA ASP A 483 40.12 -24.09 -34.90
C ASP A 483 39.63 -25.40 -35.57
N ALA A 484 40.50 -26.12 -36.29
CA ALA A 484 40.20 -27.43 -36.87
C ALA A 484 40.29 -28.58 -35.83
N TYR A 485 40.95 -28.33 -34.69
CA TYR A 485 41.18 -29.29 -33.62
C TYR A 485 40.53 -28.89 -32.28
N ALA A 486 40.11 -27.63 -32.15
CA ALA A 486 39.43 -27.10 -30.99
C ALA A 486 38.06 -27.77 -30.78
N PRO A 487 37.63 -27.98 -29.51
CA PRO A 487 36.27 -28.41 -29.24
C PRO A 487 35.31 -27.27 -29.62
N ALA A 488 34.17 -27.61 -30.23
CA ALA A 488 33.12 -26.62 -30.52
C ALA A 488 32.69 -25.90 -29.22
N SER A 489 32.52 -24.58 -29.32
CA SER A 489 32.30 -23.63 -28.22
C SER A 489 31.01 -23.88 -27.43
#